data_AF-X0VA30-F1
#
_entry.id   AF-X0VA30-F1
#
_cell.length_a   1.000
_cell.length_b   1.000
_cell.length_c   1.000
_cell.angle_alpha   90.00
_cell.angle_beta   90.00
_cell.angle_gamma   90.00
#
_symmetry.space_group_name_H-M   'P 1'
#
loop_
_entity.id
_entity.type
_entity.pdbx_description
1 polymer ?
#
loop_
_entity_poly.entity_id
_entity_poly.type
_entity_poly.pdbx_seq_one_letter_code
_entity_poly.pdbx_strand_id
1 'polypeptide(L)'
;MTKDNKNKFVFPVEYHEFHKDQGFNFQLNRWYSMGYARFEDMTEVGQKINSFEEWKLEMLKLAEIAVSEDRLINATYYYRAAE
;
A
#
# COMPACT_ATOMS: atom_id res chain seq x y z
N MET A 1 -12.95 -24.09 -37.24
CA MET A 1 -13.09 -22.65 -36.90
C MET A 1 -12.38 -22.41 -35.58
N THR A 2 -11.63 -21.32 -35.54
CA THR A 2 -10.48 -20.99 -34.68
C THR A 2 -10.77 -20.88 -33.18
N LYS A 3 -9.87 -21.45 -32.36
CA LYS A 3 -9.81 -21.24 -30.90
C LYS A 3 -9.37 -19.80 -30.62
N ASP A 4 -10.29 -18.98 -30.12
CA ASP A 4 -10.02 -17.61 -29.69
C ASP A 4 -9.34 -17.63 -28.30
N ASN A 5 -8.07 -18.05 -28.27
CA ASN A 5 -7.28 -18.09 -27.04
C ASN A 5 -6.60 -16.74 -26.82
N LYS A 6 -7.41 -15.69 -26.60
CA LYS A 6 -6.90 -14.39 -26.15
C LYS A 6 -6.48 -14.53 -24.70
N ASN A 7 -5.19 -14.79 -24.46
CA ASN A 7 -4.59 -14.52 -23.15
C ASN A 7 -4.90 -13.07 -22.80
N LYS A 8 -5.85 -12.86 -21.89
CA LYS A 8 -6.22 -11.52 -21.39
C LYS A 8 -5.07 -11.03 -20.52
N PHE A 9 -4.09 -10.39 -21.14
CA PHE A 9 -3.11 -9.59 -20.43
C PHE A 9 -3.82 -8.37 -19.86
N VAL A 10 -3.88 -8.25 -18.53
CA VAL A 10 -4.41 -7.09 -17.85
C VAL A 10 -3.22 -6.17 -17.54
N PHE A 11 -3.24 -4.96 -18.09
CA PHE A 11 -2.22 -3.97 -17.79
C PHE A 11 -2.30 -3.58 -16.30
N PRO A 12 -1.16 -3.34 -15.63
CA PRO A 12 -1.17 -2.83 -14.26
C PRO A 12 -1.92 -1.49 -14.23
N VAL A 13 -2.72 -1.30 -13.18
CA VAL A 13 -3.33 -0.01 -12.90
C VAL A 13 -2.26 0.95 -12.39
N GLU A 14 -2.36 2.23 -12.76
CA GLU A 14 -1.39 3.25 -12.34
C GLU A 14 -1.43 3.40 -10.82
N TYR A 15 -2.58 3.81 -10.28
CA TYR A 15 -2.87 3.89 -8.84
C TYR A 15 -4.19 3.21 -8.49
N HIS A 16 -4.18 2.57 -7.33
CA HIS A 16 -5.36 2.17 -6.59
C HIS A 16 -5.94 3.36 -5.82
N GLU A 17 -7.26 3.34 -5.59
CA GLU A 17 -7.96 4.37 -4.82
C GLU A 17 -7.91 4.05 -3.32
N PHE A 18 -6.72 4.08 -2.73
CA PHE A 18 -6.56 3.86 -1.29
C PHE A 18 -7.05 5.04 -0.46
N HIS A 19 -6.97 6.27 -1.00
CA HIS A 19 -7.36 7.48 -0.27
C HIS A 19 -7.92 8.57 -1.22
N LYS A 20 -8.83 9.42 -0.71
CA LYS A 20 -9.48 10.51 -1.48
C LYS A 20 -8.56 11.70 -1.76
N ASP A 21 -7.72 12.06 -0.79
CA ASP A 21 -6.65 13.06 -0.94
C ASP A 21 -5.52 12.48 -1.79
N GLN A 22 -5.10 13.23 -2.81
CA GLN A 22 -4.12 12.76 -3.80
C GLN A 22 -2.72 12.59 -3.21
N GLY A 23 -2.32 13.39 -2.23
CA GLY A 23 -1.01 13.30 -1.59
C GLY A 23 -0.88 12.01 -0.79
N PHE A 24 -1.88 11.70 0.04
CA PHE A 24 -1.93 10.42 0.75
C PHE A 24 -2.08 9.24 -0.22
N ASN A 25 -2.92 9.36 -1.25
CA ASN A 25 -3.11 8.29 -2.22
C ASN A 25 -1.82 7.96 -2.97
N PHE A 26 -1.05 8.98 -3.35
CA PHE A 26 0.27 8.82 -3.97
C PHE A 26 1.23 8.04 -3.06
N GLN A 27 1.33 8.44 -1.79
CA GLN A 27 2.26 7.81 -0.85
C GLN A 27 1.90 6.33 -0.59
N LEU A 28 0.62 6.01 -0.44
CA LEU A 28 0.15 4.62 -0.27
C LEU A 28 0.47 3.77 -1.51
N ASN A 29 0.19 4.28 -2.71
CA ASN A 29 0.48 3.58 -3.94
C ASN A 29 1.98 3.37 -4.17
N ARG A 30 2.81 4.35 -3.82
CA ARG A 30 4.26 4.25 -3.98
C ARG A 30 4.83 2.99 -3.32
N TRP A 31 4.45 2.72 -2.07
CA TRP A 31 4.97 1.57 -1.33
C TRP A 31 4.41 0.25 -1.84
N TYR A 32 3.12 0.21 -2.19
CA TYR A 32 2.49 -0.96 -2.78
C TYR A 32 3.09 -1.33 -4.14
N SER A 33 3.19 -0.36 -5.05
CA SER A 33 3.70 -0.57 -6.41
C SER A 33 5.18 -1.00 -6.44
N MET A 34 5.95 -0.66 -5.41
CA MET A 34 7.33 -1.13 -5.25
C MET A 34 7.43 -2.53 -4.58
N GLY A 35 6.32 -3.12 -4.18
CA GLY A 35 6.29 -4.43 -3.50
C GLY A 35 6.70 -4.37 -2.03
N TYR A 36 6.71 -3.18 -1.42
CA TYR A 36 7.13 -2.98 -0.03
C TYR A 36 5.97 -2.88 0.96
N ALA A 37 4.74 -2.81 0.47
CA ALA A 37 3.52 -2.79 1.27
C ALA A 37 2.52 -3.83 0.78
N ARG A 38 1.70 -4.37 1.69
CA ARG A 38 0.56 -5.21 1.32
C ARG A 38 -0.60 -4.33 0.84
N PHE A 39 -1.42 -4.86 -0.08
CA PHE A 39 -2.60 -4.15 -0.57
C PHE A 39 -3.58 -3.84 0.57
N GLU A 40 -3.77 -4.82 1.45
CA GLU A 40 -4.69 -4.77 2.59
C GLU A 40 -4.24 -3.70 3.59
N ASP A 41 -2.94 -3.62 3.87
CA ASP A 41 -2.37 -2.63 4.79
C ASP A 41 -2.60 -1.20 4.27
N MET A 42 -2.39 -0.98 2.95
CA MET A 42 -2.62 0.34 2.34
C MET A 42 -4.09 0.71 2.28
N THR A 43 -4.96 -0.28 2.02
CA THR A 43 -6.42 -0.10 2.03
C THR A 43 -6.91 0.29 3.41
N GLU A 44 -6.44 -0.41 4.46
CA GLU A 44 -6.84 -0.14 5.84
C GLU A 44 -6.37 1.23 6.31
N VAL A 45 -5.09 1.57 6.08
CA VAL A 45 -4.57 2.89 6.52
C VAL A 45 -5.21 4.02 5.74
N GLY A 46 -5.43 3.86 4.43
CA GLY A 46 -6.10 4.86 3.59
C GLY A 46 -7.53 5.18 4.04
N GLN A 47 -8.18 4.34 4.83
CA GLN A 47 -9.50 4.65 5.41
C GLN A 47 -9.42 5.41 6.74
N LYS A 48 -8.28 5.39 7.43
CA LYS A 48 -8.11 5.92 8.79
C LYS A 48 -7.48 7.30 8.83
N ILE A 49 -6.59 7.60 7.88
CA ILE A 49 -5.77 8.81 7.92
C ILE A 49 -6.52 9.99 7.31
N ASN A 50 -6.41 11.16 7.93
CA ASN A 50 -6.80 12.46 7.37
C ASN A 50 -5.79 13.57 7.73
N SER A 51 -4.71 13.22 8.44
CA SER A 51 -3.63 14.13 8.83
C SER A 51 -2.26 13.44 8.81
N PHE A 52 -1.19 14.22 8.88
CA PHE A 52 0.18 13.69 8.95
C PHE A 52 0.47 13.00 10.28
N GLU A 53 -0.15 13.47 11.36
CA GLU A 53 -0.06 12.85 12.68
C GLU A 53 -0.70 11.45 12.68
N GLU A 54 -1.89 11.32 12.07
CA GLU A 54 -2.57 10.03 11.91
C GLU A 54 -1.79 9.11 10.97
N TRP A 55 -1.25 9.63 9.87
CA TRP A 55 -0.37 8.90 8.97
C TRP A 55 0.81 8.27 9.71
N LYS A 56 1.54 9.09 10.47
CA LYS A 56 2.70 8.62 11.23
C LYS A 56 2.30 7.56 12.24
N LEU A 57 1.20 7.79 12.98
CA LEU A 57 0.72 6.84 13.97
C LEU A 57 0.33 5.49 13.35
N GLU A 58 -0.41 5.49 12.24
CA GLU A 58 -0.85 4.26 11.57
C GLU A 58 0.30 3.52 10.89
N MET A 59 1.25 4.22 10.27
CA MET A 59 2.46 3.61 9.70
C MET A 59 3.32 2.94 10.77
N LEU A 60 3.49 3.57 11.95
CA LEU A 60 4.21 2.95 13.07
C LEU A 60 3.48 1.70 13.59
N LYS A 61 2.14 1.74 13.74
CA LYS A 61 1.36 0.56 14.14
C LYS A 61 1.53 -0.59 13.14
N LEU A 62 1.45 -0.31 11.84
CA LEU A 62 1.70 -1.32 10.81
C LEU A 62 3.12 -1.88 10.88
N ALA A 63 4.11 -1.05 11.16
CA ALA A 63 5.49 -1.49 11.32
C ALA A 63 5.63 -2.51 12.45
N GLU A 64 5.07 -2.22 13.63
CA GLU A 64 5.09 -3.14 14.78
C GLU A 64 4.35 -4.46 14.49
N ILE A 65 3.18 -4.38 13.84
CA ILE A 65 2.45 -5.58 13.39
C ILE A 65 3.33 -6.40 12.42
N ALA A 66 3.94 -5.75 11.44
CA ALA A 66 4.80 -6.42 10.47
C ALA A 66 6.04 -7.06 11.12
N VAL A 67 6.63 -6.44 12.16
CA VAL A 67 7.69 -7.05 12.97
C VAL A 67 7.18 -8.31 13.66
N SER A 68 6.01 -8.24 14.31
CA SER A 68 5.43 -9.40 15.01
C SER A 68 5.09 -10.59 14.08
N GLU A 69 4.87 -10.30 12.79
CA GLU A 69 4.55 -11.28 11.75
C GLU A 69 5.80 -11.72 10.94
N ASP A 70 7.01 -11.32 11.36
CA ASP A 70 8.29 -11.57 10.66
C ASP A 70 8.34 -11.03 9.21
N ARG A 71 7.54 -10.00 8.91
CA ARG A 71 7.49 -9.31 7.61
C ARG A 71 8.45 -8.12 7.58
N LEU A 72 9.73 -8.37 7.82
CA LEU A 72 10.72 -7.33 8.11
C LEU A 72 10.92 -6.30 6.98
N ILE A 73 10.76 -6.69 5.71
CA ILE A 73 10.79 -5.75 4.58
C ILE A 73 9.62 -4.77 4.67
N ASN A 74 8.40 -5.25 4.91
CA ASN A 74 7.25 -4.36 5.09
C ASN A 74 7.47 -3.44 6.30
N ALA A 75 7.91 -3.99 7.43
CA ALA A 75 8.18 -3.21 8.64
C ALA A 75 9.16 -2.06 8.38
N THR A 76 10.26 -2.32 7.67
CA THR A 76 11.27 -1.32 7.31
C THR A 76 10.67 -0.15 6.53
N TYR A 77 9.84 -0.44 5.53
CA TYR A 77 9.22 0.60 4.71
C TYR A 77 8.07 1.31 5.43
N TYR A 78 7.38 0.65 6.36
CA TYR A 78 6.40 1.30 7.22
C TYR A 78 7.05 2.27 8.21
N TYR A 79 8.19 1.91 8.82
CA TYR A 79 8.97 2.87 9.60
C TYR A 79 9.47 4.04 8.73
N ARG A 80 9.97 3.74 7.53
CA ARG A 80 10.45 4.78 6.59
C ARG A 80 9.34 5.73 6.13
N ALA A 81 8.12 5.23 6.01
CA ALA A 81 6.94 6.02 5.69
C ALA A 81 6.53 6.95 6.84
N ALA A 82 6.82 6.57 8.10
CA ALA A 82 6.49 7.34 9.30
C ALA A 82 7.48 8.48 9.64
N GLU A 83 8.63 8.52 8.96
CA GLU A 83 9.61 9.62 9.03
C GLU A 83 9.17 10.86 8.24
#